data_AF-A0A7L2R0X3-F1
#
_entry.id   AF-A0A7L2R0X3-F1
#
_cell.length_a   1.000
_cell.length_b   1.000
_cell.length_c   1.000
_cell.angle_alpha   90.00
_cell.angle_beta   90.00
_cell.angle_gamma   90.00
#
_symmetry.space_group_name_H-M   'P 1'
#
loop_
_entity.id
_entity.type
_entity.pdbx_description
1 polymer ?
#
loop_
_entity_poly.entity_id
_entity_poly.type
_entity_poly.pdbx_seq_one_letter_code
_entity_poly.pdbx_strand_id
1 'polypeptide(L)' 'MNYNQKLKEKFQFHPQIRRIAQHRHLPKSIYCQIKEQRIMREARRRKELNRRKHSKPGSVPFVPERKKHIVAVVK' A
#
# COMPACT_ATOMS: atom_id res chain seq x y z
N MET A 1 -31.58 7.72 10.10
CA MET A 1 -30.19 7.17 10.12
C MET A 1 -29.50 7.19 8.75
N ASN A 2 -30.16 6.88 7.63
CA ASN A 2 -29.52 6.72 6.30
C ASN A 2 -28.96 8.00 5.64
N TYR A 3 -29.45 9.19 5.98
CA TYR A 3 -29.01 10.44 5.35
C TYR A 3 -27.56 10.81 5.73
N ASN A 4 -27.21 10.66 7.01
CA ASN A 4 -25.87 10.96 7.50
C ASN A 4 -24.82 9.99 6.93
N GLN A 5 -25.18 8.73 6.70
CA GLN A 5 -24.31 7.76 6.03
C GLN A 5 -24.01 8.20 4.59
N LYS A 6 -25.04 8.56 3.82
CA LYS A 6 -24.90 9.08 2.46
C LYS A 6 -24.04 10.34 2.39
N LEU A 7 -24.13 11.23 3.39
CA LEU A 7 -23.26 12.41 3.46
C LEU A 7 -21.78 12.02 3.69
N LYS A 8 -21.51 11.08 4.61
CA LYS A 8 -20.15 10.57 4.84
C LYS A 8 -19.56 9.92 3.59
N GLU A 9 -20.37 9.17 2.85
CA GLU A 9 -19.98 8.55 1.57
C GLU A 9 -19.73 9.60 0.48
N LYS A 10 -20.65 10.56 0.30
CA LYS A 10 -20.50 11.65 -0.68
C LYS A 10 -19.22 12.45 -0.47
N PHE A 11 -18.87 12.72 0.79
CA PHE A 11 -17.69 13.53 1.14
C PHE A 11 -16.50 12.72 1.64
N GLN A 12 -16.46 11.40 1.39
CA GLN A 12 -15.41 10.51 1.91
C GLN A 12 -13.99 10.88 1.44
N PHE A 13 -13.87 11.53 0.29
CA PHE A 13 -12.58 11.93 -0.29
C PHE A 13 -12.07 13.26 0.27
N HIS A 14 -12.89 14.00 1.03
CA HIS A 14 -12.45 15.24 1.67
C HIS A 14 -11.37 14.93 2.71
N PRO A 15 -10.22 15.62 2.71
CA PRO A 15 -9.04 15.24 3.50
C PRO A 15 -9.31 15.19 5.00
N GLN A 16 -10.12 16.10 5.52
CA GLN A 16 -10.48 16.15 6.94
C GLN A 16 -11.41 15.00 7.34
N ILE A 17 -12.43 14.72 6.52
CA ILE A 17 -13.40 13.64 6.77
C ILE A 17 -12.68 12.29 6.67
N ARG A 18 -11.85 12.12 5.64
CA ARG A 18 -11.03 10.92 5.46
C ARG A 18 -10.10 10.67 6.64
N ARG A 19 -9.43 11.71 7.14
CA ARG A 19 -8.54 11.61 8.32
C ARG A 19 -9.30 11.11 9.55
N ILE A 20 -10.44 11.70 9.84
CA ILE A 20 -11.29 11.33 10.99
C ILE A 20 -11.80 9.89 10.82
N ALA A 21 -12.35 9.56 9.64
CA ALA A 21 -12.89 8.24 9.35
C ALA A 21 -11.84 7.11 9.42
N GLN A 22 -10.58 7.41 9.09
CA GLN A 22 -9.47 6.45 9.12
C GLN A 22 -8.73 6.39 10.47
N HIS A 23 -8.95 7.35 11.36
CA HIS A 23 -8.23 7.41 12.62
C HIS A 23 -8.67 6.24 13.53
N ARG A 24 -7.70 5.44 13.98
CA ARG A 24 -7.90 4.30 14.89
C ARG A 24 -6.80 4.30 15.93
N HIS A 25 -7.13 4.09 17.20
CA HIS A 25 -6.14 3.91 18.24
C HIS A 25 -5.61 2.47 18.20
N LEU A 26 -4.33 2.32 17.85
CA LEU A 26 -3.65 1.03 17.81
C LEU A 26 -2.64 0.92 18.95
N PRO A 27 -2.41 -0.28 19.49
CA PRO A 27 -1.30 -0.54 20.39
C PRO A 27 0.05 -0.15 19.77
N LYS A 28 0.99 0.32 20.60
CA LYS A 28 2.30 0.81 20.17
C LYS A 28 3.09 -0.23 19.37
N SER A 29 3.10 -1.48 19.83
CA SER A 29 3.80 -2.59 19.17
C SER A 29 3.34 -2.77 17.71
N ILE A 30 2.02 -2.82 17.51
CA ILE A 30 1.40 -2.99 16.19
C ILE A 30 1.69 -1.76 15.31
N TYR A 31 1.54 -0.54 15.85
CA TYR A 31 1.82 0.68 15.11
C TYR A 31 3.28 0.74 14.59
N CYS A 32 4.23 0.41 15.45
CA CYS A 32 5.66 0.36 15.10
C CYS A 32 5.93 -0.65 13.99
N GLN A 33 5.43 -1.89 14.11
CA GLN A 33 5.61 -2.93 13.10
C GLN A 33 5.02 -2.55 11.75
N ILE A 34 3.81 -1.96 11.72
CA ILE A 34 3.18 -1.50 10.48
C ILE A 34 4.02 -0.41 9.82
N LYS A 35 4.55 0.54 10.60
CA LYS A 35 5.41 1.62 10.10
C LYS A 35 6.69 1.05 9.48
N GLU A 36 7.34 0.12 10.16
CA GLU A 36 8.55 -0.55 9.67
C GLU A 36 8.30 -1.30 8.36
N GLN A 37 7.26 -2.14 8.31
CA GLN A 37 6.89 -2.87 7.10
C GLN A 37 6.61 -1.94 5.91
N ARG A 38 5.96 -0.79 6.15
CA ARG A 38 5.71 0.21 5.10
C ARG A 38 7.03 0.76 4.53
N ILE A 39 7.97 1.11 5.41
CA ILE A 39 9.30 1.62 5.02
C ILE A 39 10.05 0.56 4.19
N MET A 40 10.07 -0.69 4.64
CA MET A 40 10.74 -1.79 3.93
C MET A 40 10.15 -2.02 2.53
N ARG A 41 8.82 -2.02 2.39
CA ARG A 41 8.14 -2.20 1.10
C ARG A 41 8.45 -1.05 0.15
N GLU A 42 8.40 0.18 0.64
CA GLU A 42 8.70 1.37 -0.18
C GLU A 42 10.17 1.37 -0.64
N ALA A 43 11.11 1.05 0.26
CA ALA A 43 12.52 0.94 -0.08
C ALA A 43 12.77 -0.12 -1.16
N ARG A 44 12.12 -1.30 -1.05
CA ARG A 44 12.19 -2.34 -2.08
C ARG A 44 11.64 -1.87 -3.42
N ARG A 45 10.46 -1.23 -3.42
CA ARG A 45 9.85 -0.65 -4.63
C ARG A 45 10.75 0.39 -5.28
N ARG A 46 11.37 1.26 -4.48
CA ARG A 46 12.30 2.28 -4.96
C ARG A 46 13.53 1.67 -5.64
N LYS A 47 14.15 0.66 -5.01
CA LYS A 47 15.29 -0.08 -5.59
C LYS A 47 14.93 -0.74 -6.91
N GLU A 48 13.76 -1.38 -6.99
CA GLU A 48 13.29 -2.02 -8.23
C GLU A 48 13.00 -1.01 -9.35
N LEU A 49 12.37 0.12 -9.01
CA LEU A 49 12.13 1.20 -9.95
C LEU A 49 13.44 1.81 -10.46
N ASN A 50 14.41 2.06 -9.58
CA ASN A 50 15.72 2.56 -9.98
C ASN A 50 16.44 1.55 -10.87
N ARG A 51 16.43 0.26 -10.52
CA ARG A 51 17.00 -0.79 -11.37
C ARG A 51 16.37 -0.78 -12.76
N ARG A 52 15.04 -0.65 -12.86
CA ARG A 52 14.35 -0.58 -14.17
C ARG A 52 14.72 0.66 -14.96
N LYS A 53 14.81 1.83 -14.32
CA LYS A 53 15.17 3.09 -14.96
C LYS A 53 16.60 3.06 -15.54
N HIS A 54 17.52 2.36 -14.90
CA HIS A 54 18.94 2.31 -15.27
C HIS A 54 19.37 1.00 -15.96
N SER A 55 18.42 0.13 -16.32
CA SER A 55 18.71 -1.08 -17.08
C SER A 55 18.31 -0.90 -18.55
N LYS A 56 18.80 -1.80 -19.42
CA LYS A 56 18.36 -1.86 -20.82
C LYS A 56 16.82 -1.97 -20.89
N PRO A 57 16.15 -1.26 -21.80
CA PRO A 57 14.70 -1.38 -21.99
C PRO A 57 14.29 -2.85 -22.16
N GLY A 58 13.27 -3.28 -21.42
CA GLY A 58 12.76 -4.65 -21.47
C GLY A 58 13.54 -5.70 -20.67
N SER A 59 14.73 -5.40 -20.14
CA SER A 59 15.51 -6.42 -19.40
C SER A 59 14.99 -6.70 -17.98
N VAL A 60 14.31 -5.72 -17.35
CA VAL A 60 13.76 -5.85 -16.00
C VAL A 60 12.23 -5.78 -16.03
N PRO A 61 11.53 -6.92 -16.11
CA PRO A 61 10.07 -6.95 -16.20
C PRO A 61 9.41 -6.45 -14.90
N PHE A 62 8.18 -5.95 -15.02
CA PHE A 62 7.32 -5.67 -13.86
C PHE A 62 6.60 -6.94 -13.44
N VAL A 63 7.00 -7.51 -12.31
CA VAL A 63 6.28 -8.63 -11.70
C VAL A 63 5.29 -8.08 -10.67
N PRO A 64 3.98 -8.34 -10.81
CA PRO A 64 3.00 -7.97 -9.79
C PRO A 64 3.33 -8.63 -8.45
N GLU A 65 3.15 -7.91 -7.33
CA GLU A 65 3.49 -8.44 -5.99
C GLU A 65 2.80 -9.76 -5.66
N ARG A 66 1.56 -9.97 -6.14
CA ARG A 66 0.84 -11.24 -5.95
C ARG A 66 1.59 -12.44 -6.53
N LYS A 67 2.25 -12.26 -7.68
CA LYS A 67 3.04 -13.33 -8.32
C LYS A 67 4.41 -13.53 -7.66
N LYS A 68 4.98 -12.50 -7.02
CA LYS A 68 6.30 -12.57 -6.36
C LYS A 68 6.35 -13.55 -5.18
N HIS A 69 5.22 -13.77 -4.51
CA HIS A 69 5.16 -14.61 -3.31
C HIS A 69 4.83 -16.08 -3.62
N ILE A 70 4.55 -16.42 -4.88
CA ILE A 70 4.23 -17.79 -5.30
C ILE A 70 5.55 -18.50 -5.59
N VAL A 71 5.92 -19.45 -4.71
CA VAL A 71 7.21 -20.15 -4.76
C VAL A 71 7.17 -21.41 -5.65
N ALA A 72 6.01 -22.05 -5.77
CA ALA A 72 5.80 -23.18 -6.68
C ALA A 72 4.36 -23.17 -7.23
N VAL A 73 4.22 -23.28 -8.55
CA VAL A 73 2.96 -23.67 -9.19
C VAL A 73 3.12 -25.16 -9.48
N VAL A 74 2.46 -26.00 -8.68
CA VAL A 74 2.37 -27.43 -8.99
C VAL A 74 1.50 -27.55 -10.24
N LYS A 75 2.01 -28.27 -11.23
CA LYS A 75 1.37 -28.49 -12.52
C LYS A 75 0.51 -29.76 -12.48
#